data_AF-A0A6P7GG38-F1
#
_entry.id   AF-A0A6P7GG38-F1
#
_cell.length_a   1.000
_cell.length_b   1.000
_cell.length_c   1.000
_cell.angle_alpha   90.00
_cell.angle_beta   90.00
_cell.angle_gamma   90.00
#
_symmetry.space_group_name_H-M   'P 1'
#
loop_
_entity.id
_entity.type
_entity.pdbx_description
1 polymer ?
#
loop_
_entity_poly.entity_id
_entity_poly.type
_entity_poly.pdbx_seq_one_letter_code
_entity_poly.pdbx_strand_id
1 'polypeptide(L)'
;MNQTMLTEVNNLSSRIENISRRKVEYKDTDFGPFLIMIESDKGKAGNIHPMYIGKVFHTMGTTGIKEISRKGMNRIGVIFNTSRQANMVLNSTEILEKGFLAYIPQKMLTSRGIIRDVSINISMENIVNDSKLQKKRENYIGKKT
;
A
#
# COMPACT_ATOMS: atom_id res chain seq x y z
N MET A 1 24.79 5.26 27.99
CA MET A 1 24.16 5.36 26.66
C MET A 1 24.13 6.83 26.27
N ASN A 2 24.61 7.18 25.07
CA ASN A 2 24.73 8.57 24.64
C ASN A 2 23.35 9.15 24.24
N GLN A 3 23.06 10.41 24.58
CA GLN A 3 21.75 11.06 24.39
C GLN A 3 21.26 10.99 22.92
N THR A 4 22.19 11.03 21.97
CA THR A 4 21.94 10.91 20.53
C THR A 4 21.37 9.54 20.14
N MET A 5 21.93 8.46 20.69
CA MET A 5 21.48 7.08 20.42
C MET A 5 20.07 6.83 20.97
N LEU A 6 19.77 7.38 22.16
CA LEU A 6 18.43 7.31 22.74
C LEU A 6 17.39 8.04 21.88
N THR A 7 17.77 9.19 21.30
CA THR A 7 16.90 9.98 20.43
C THR A 7 16.60 9.23 19.12
N GLU A 8 17.60 8.58 18.53
CA GLU A 8 17.41 7.76 17.32
C GLU A 8 16.50 6.55 17.57
N VAL A 9 16.68 5.84 18.68
CA VAL A 9 15.86 4.69 19.06
C VAL A 9 14.39 5.09 19.29
N ASN A 10 14.16 6.24 19.94
CA ASN A 10 12.81 6.77 20.18
C ASN A 10 12.12 7.22 18.88
N ASN A 11 12.87 7.85 17.96
CA ASN A 11 12.35 8.21 16.65
C ASN A 11 12.02 6.98 15.79
N LEU A 12 12.83 5.93 15.84
CA LEU A 12 12.55 4.67 15.15
C LEU A 12 11.29 3.99 15.73
N SER A 13 11.18 3.94 17.05
CA SER A 13 10.04 3.31 17.76
C SER A 13 8.71 4.01 17.43
N SER A 14 8.68 5.34 17.46
CA SER A 14 7.48 6.11 17.09
C SER A 14 7.10 5.97 15.61
N ARG A 15 8.08 5.80 14.70
CA ARG A 15 7.80 5.48 13.29
C ARG A 15 7.21 4.08 13.13
N ILE A 16 7.77 3.08 13.80
CA ILE A 16 7.27 1.68 13.79
C ILE A 16 5.84 1.62 14.34
N GLU A 17 5.56 2.35 15.42
CA GLU A 17 4.23 2.37 16.04
C GLU A 17 3.19 3.03 15.13
N ASN A 18 3.54 4.15 14.48
CA ASN A 18 2.67 4.80 13.50
C ASN A 18 2.42 3.94 12.25
N ILE A 19 3.41 3.14 11.81
CA ILE A 19 3.26 2.17 10.72
C ILE A 19 2.31 1.05 11.15
N SER A 20 2.47 0.53 12.37
CA SER A 20 1.64 -0.55 12.91
C SER A 20 0.18 -0.13 13.09
N ARG A 21 -0.09 1.10 13.56
CA ARG A 21 -1.45 1.66 13.69
C ARG A 21 -2.11 1.99 12.34
N ARG A 22 -1.34 2.04 11.25
CA ARG A 22 -1.82 2.27 9.88
C ARG A 22 -1.62 1.06 8.98
N LYS A 23 -1.36 -0.13 9.53
CA LYS A 23 -1.28 -1.34 8.73
C LYS A 23 -2.66 -1.59 8.13
N VAL A 24 -2.73 -1.33 6.84
CA VAL A 24 -3.86 -1.73 6.03
C VAL A 24 -3.31 -2.72 5.02
N GLU A 25 -4.02 -3.83 4.89
CA GLU A 25 -3.72 -4.93 3.99
C GLU A 25 -4.80 -4.97 2.90
N TYR A 26 -4.44 -5.48 1.72
CA TYR A 26 -5.45 -5.80 0.71
C TYR A 26 -6.32 -6.97 1.18
N LYS A 27 -7.61 -6.91 0.93
CA LYS A 27 -8.52 -8.06 1.09
C LYS A 27 -8.44 -8.95 -0.15
N ASP A 28 -8.81 -10.21 -0.01
CA ASP A 28 -8.90 -11.14 -1.15
C ASP A 28 -10.02 -10.76 -2.13
N THR A 29 -10.97 -9.93 -1.69
CA THR A 29 -12.02 -9.35 -2.52
C THR A 29 -11.60 -8.06 -3.24
N ASP A 30 -10.42 -7.53 -2.95
CA ASP A 30 -9.94 -6.31 -3.58
C ASP A 30 -9.46 -6.60 -5.01
N PHE A 31 -9.74 -5.67 -5.91
CA PHE A 31 -9.30 -5.77 -7.30
C PHE A 31 -8.03 -4.95 -7.49
N GLY A 32 -7.04 -5.56 -8.14
CA GLY A 32 -5.75 -4.94 -8.40
C GLY A 32 -5.84 -3.66 -9.25
N PRO A 33 -4.72 -2.92 -9.37
CA PRO A 33 -3.35 -3.38 -9.09
C PRO A 33 -2.99 -3.43 -7.60
N PHE A 34 -2.33 -4.50 -7.16
CA PHE A 34 -1.86 -4.66 -5.78
C PHE A 34 -0.50 -3.98 -5.61
N LEU A 35 -0.54 -2.66 -5.45
CA LEU A 35 0.65 -1.81 -5.31
C LEU A 35 1.14 -1.75 -3.86
N ILE A 36 2.41 -2.05 -3.64
CA ILE A 36 3.17 -1.72 -2.44
C ILE A 36 4.13 -0.57 -2.76
N MET A 37 4.24 0.38 -1.85
CA MET A 37 5.27 1.41 -1.89
C MET A 37 6.44 1.01 -1.01
N ILE A 38 7.64 1.15 -1.55
CA ILE A 38 8.90 1.01 -0.86
C ILE A 38 9.52 2.40 -0.72
N GLU A 39 9.85 2.76 0.52
CA GLU A 39 10.41 4.04 0.90
C GLU A 39 11.69 3.84 1.73
N SER A 40 12.73 4.64 1.48
CA SER A 40 13.98 4.57 2.23
C SER A 40 13.88 5.42 3.48
N ASP A 41 14.38 4.89 4.60
CA ASP A 41 14.49 5.58 5.88
C ASP A 41 15.45 6.79 5.83
N LYS A 42 16.51 6.67 5.03
CA LYS A 42 17.60 7.64 4.81
C LYS A 42 17.35 8.60 3.64
N GLY A 43 16.20 8.47 2.97
CA GLY A 43 15.89 9.22 1.76
C GLY A 43 16.50 8.60 0.49
N LYS A 44 16.06 9.12 -0.67
CA LYS A 44 16.53 8.74 -2.02
C LYS A 44 16.24 7.31 -2.50
N ALA A 45 15.26 6.60 -1.93
CA ALA A 45 14.84 5.28 -2.45
C ALA A 45 14.49 5.32 -3.95
N GLY A 46 13.95 6.43 -4.46
CA GLY A 46 13.62 6.59 -5.87
C GLY A 46 14.82 6.68 -6.81
N ASN A 47 16.03 6.90 -6.29
CA ASN A 47 17.27 6.88 -7.07
C ASN A 47 17.90 5.47 -7.09
N ILE A 48 17.35 4.53 -6.31
CA ILE A 48 17.78 3.13 -6.35
C ILE A 48 17.27 2.53 -7.66
N HIS A 49 18.18 1.87 -8.37
CA HIS A 49 17.82 1.21 -9.62
C HIS A 49 16.78 0.10 -9.36
N PRO A 50 15.67 0.01 -10.12
CA PRO A 50 14.63 -1.01 -9.92
C PRO A 50 15.16 -2.45 -9.85
N MET A 51 16.22 -2.76 -10.60
CA MET A 51 16.88 -4.07 -10.57
C MET A 51 17.45 -4.44 -9.18
N TYR A 52 17.98 -3.46 -8.44
CA TYR A 52 18.47 -3.72 -7.08
C TYR A 52 17.32 -4.12 -6.16
N ILE A 53 16.19 -3.43 -6.25
CA ILE A 53 14.98 -3.77 -5.50
C ILE A 53 14.49 -5.17 -5.90
N GLY A 54 14.49 -5.48 -7.19
CA GLY A 54 14.19 -6.84 -7.67
C GLY A 54 15.10 -7.90 -7.06
N LYS A 55 16.41 -7.64 -6.98
CA LYS A 55 17.38 -8.54 -6.33
C LYS A 55 17.10 -8.71 -4.84
N VAL A 56 16.74 -7.65 -4.12
CA VAL A 56 16.34 -7.72 -2.71
C VAL A 56 15.15 -8.65 -2.55
N PHE A 57 14.06 -8.43 -3.30
CA PHE A 57 12.88 -9.28 -3.27
C PHE A 57 13.16 -10.73 -3.66
N HIS A 58 14.00 -10.95 -4.66
CA HIS A 58 14.42 -12.30 -5.05
C HIS A 58 15.17 -13.01 -3.91
N THR A 59 16.06 -12.31 -3.22
CA THR A 59 16.84 -12.86 -2.10
C THR A 59 15.92 -13.23 -0.92
N MET A 60 14.83 -12.49 -0.74
CA MET A 60 13.79 -12.78 0.26
C MET A 60 12.83 -13.90 -0.17
N GLY A 61 12.99 -14.49 -1.36
CA GLY A 61 12.05 -15.49 -1.87
C GLY A 61 10.67 -14.91 -2.22
N THR A 62 10.56 -13.60 -2.41
CA THR A 62 9.30 -12.95 -2.78
C THR A 62 8.93 -13.30 -4.23
N THR A 63 7.68 -13.71 -4.44
CA THR A 63 7.16 -14.11 -5.76
C THR A 63 6.01 -13.21 -6.21
N GLY A 64 5.66 -13.29 -7.50
CA GLY A 64 4.48 -12.63 -8.05
C GLY A 64 4.62 -11.12 -8.26
N ILE A 65 5.84 -10.60 -8.34
CA ILE A 65 6.11 -9.22 -8.76
C ILE A 65 5.84 -9.09 -10.25
N LYS A 66 4.96 -8.16 -10.62
CA LYS A 66 4.60 -7.82 -12.00
C LYS A 66 5.40 -6.64 -12.53
N GLU A 67 5.63 -5.63 -11.70
CA GLU A 67 6.31 -4.40 -12.09
C GLU A 67 7.04 -3.80 -10.90
N ILE A 68 8.25 -3.27 -11.14
CA ILE A 68 8.97 -2.41 -10.20
C ILE A 68 9.25 -1.09 -10.93
N SER A 69 8.70 0.01 -10.43
CA SER A 69 8.86 1.32 -11.06
C SER A 69 9.06 2.44 -10.05
N ARG A 70 9.84 3.45 -10.44
CA ARG A 70 10.01 4.65 -9.63
C ARG A 70 8.70 5.43 -9.54
N LYS A 71 8.30 5.84 -8.33
CA LYS A 71 7.08 6.63 -8.08
C LYS A 71 7.35 8.01 -7.46
N GLY A 72 8.60 8.32 -7.14
CA GLY A 72 9.02 9.64 -6.65
C GLY A 72 10.52 9.67 -6.32
N MET A 73 10.98 10.74 -5.67
CA MET A 73 12.40 10.88 -5.28
C MET A 73 12.81 9.89 -4.18
N ASN A 74 11.93 9.57 -3.24
CA ASN A 74 12.18 8.61 -2.15
C ASN A 74 11.33 7.34 -2.25
N ARG A 75 10.72 7.05 -3.41
CA ARG A 75 9.65 6.06 -3.48
C ARG A 75 9.72 5.21 -4.72
N ILE A 76 9.63 3.89 -4.51
CA ILE A 76 9.50 2.87 -5.56
C ILE A 76 8.15 2.17 -5.36
N GLY A 77 7.45 1.92 -6.44
CA GLY A 77 6.22 1.14 -6.47
C GLY A 77 6.52 -0.26 -6.97
N VAL A 78 5.95 -1.24 -6.30
CA VAL A 78 6.03 -2.67 -6.66
C VAL A 78 4.62 -3.18 -6.81
N ILE A 79 4.26 -3.65 -8.00
CA ILE A 79 2.94 -4.20 -8.29
C ILE A 79 3.03 -5.71 -8.22
N PHE A 80 2.13 -6.34 -7.46
CA PHE A 80 2.00 -7.79 -7.36
C PHE A 80 0.80 -8.33 -8.12
N ASN A 81 0.83 -9.63 -8.41
CA ASN A 81 -0.26 -10.34 -9.08
C ASN A 81 -1.47 -10.55 -8.17
N THR A 82 -1.27 -10.70 -6.85
CA THR A 82 -2.34 -10.99 -5.87
C THR A 82 -2.23 -10.15 -4.60
N SER A 83 -3.36 -9.95 -3.90
CA SER A 83 -3.45 -9.34 -2.57
C SER A 83 -2.50 -10.02 -1.59
N ARG A 84 -2.56 -11.35 -1.53
CA ARG A 84 -1.75 -12.18 -0.63
C ARG A 84 -0.25 -11.94 -0.81
N GLN A 85 0.24 -11.95 -2.06
CA GLN A 85 1.66 -11.71 -2.34
C GLN A 85 2.10 -10.29 -1.93
N ALA A 86 1.26 -9.28 -2.18
CA ALA A 86 1.54 -7.92 -1.74
C ALA A 86 1.59 -7.80 -0.21
N ASN A 87 0.64 -8.42 0.49
CA ASN A 87 0.53 -8.32 1.95
C ASN A 87 1.70 -9.01 2.68
N MET A 88 2.25 -10.11 2.13
CA MET A 88 3.41 -10.79 2.70
C MET A 88 4.62 -9.84 2.88
N VAL A 89 4.76 -8.87 1.97
CA VAL A 89 5.87 -7.91 1.96
C VAL A 89 5.74 -6.86 3.06
N LEU A 90 4.52 -6.54 3.52
CA LEU A 90 4.28 -5.49 4.51
C LEU A 90 4.90 -5.76 5.89
N ASN A 91 5.16 -7.04 6.17
CA ASN A 91 5.62 -7.52 7.48
C ASN A 91 7.05 -8.07 7.45
N SER A 92 7.75 -7.97 6.32
CA SER A 92 9.10 -8.54 6.19
C SER A 92 10.10 -7.79 7.03
N THR A 93 10.74 -8.49 7.97
CA THR A 93 11.88 -7.96 8.73
C THR A 93 13.07 -7.70 7.81
N GLU A 94 13.25 -8.48 6.73
CA GLU A 94 14.39 -8.28 5.82
C GLU A 94 14.34 -6.93 5.08
N ILE A 95 13.15 -6.42 4.75
CA ILE A 95 13.00 -5.09 4.13
C ILE A 95 13.38 -3.99 5.11
N LEU A 96 12.95 -4.12 6.36
CA LEU A 96 13.29 -3.18 7.43
C LEU A 96 14.80 -3.17 7.69
N GLU A 97 15.44 -4.35 7.76
CA GLU A 97 16.89 -4.48 7.94
C GLU A 97 17.71 -3.87 6.79
N LYS A 98 17.15 -3.83 5.58
CA LYS A 98 17.75 -3.13 4.43
C LYS A 98 17.50 -1.62 4.44
N GLY A 99 16.87 -1.07 5.47
CA GLY A 99 16.57 0.36 5.60
C GLY A 99 15.35 0.81 4.81
N PHE A 100 14.44 -0.11 4.46
CA PHE A 100 13.25 0.20 3.70
C PHE A 100 11.98 0.05 4.54
N LEU A 101 10.99 0.86 4.21
CA LEU A 101 9.63 0.80 4.73
C LEU A 101 8.69 0.39 3.60
N ALA A 102 7.90 -0.65 3.83
CA ALA A 102 6.87 -1.11 2.90
C ALA A 102 5.48 -0.70 3.40
N TYR A 103 4.64 -0.15 2.53
CA TYR A 103 3.25 0.19 2.86
C TYR A 103 2.32 0.19 1.65
N ILE A 104 1.03 -0.02 1.89
CA ILE A 104 -0.01 0.25 0.89
C ILE A 104 -0.41 1.73 0.96
N PRO A 105 -0.39 2.50 -0.14
CA PRO A 105 -0.95 3.85 -0.14
C PRO A 105 -2.44 3.83 0.22
N GLN A 106 -2.86 4.66 1.15
CA GLN A 106 -4.26 4.70 1.60
C GLN A 106 -5.28 4.93 0.46
N LYS A 107 -4.88 5.63 -0.60
CA LYS A 107 -5.68 5.84 -1.82
C LYS A 107 -5.99 4.55 -2.60
N MET A 108 -5.22 3.48 -2.39
CA MET A 108 -5.48 2.18 -3.00
C MET A 108 -6.62 1.43 -2.30
N LEU A 109 -6.90 1.80 -1.05
CA LEU A 109 -7.82 1.07 -0.18
C LEU A 109 -9.11 1.85 0.07
N THR A 110 -9.02 3.18 0.02
CA THR A 110 -10.14 4.07 0.28
C THR A 110 -10.19 5.17 -0.75
N SER A 111 -11.40 5.47 -1.22
CA SER A 111 -11.71 6.71 -1.92
C SER A 111 -12.51 7.59 -0.98
N ARG A 112 -12.21 8.89 -0.96
CA ARG A 112 -12.96 9.89 -0.17
C ARG A 112 -13.41 10.99 -1.11
N GLY A 113 -14.67 11.38 -1.00
CA GLY A 113 -15.26 12.47 -1.76
C GLY A 113 -16.29 13.19 -0.91
N ILE A 114 -16.57 14.45 -1.26
CA ILE A 114 -17.64 15.24 -0.64
C ILE A 114 -18.75 15.36 -1.67
N ILE A 115 -19.95 14.92 -1.31
CA ILE A 115 -21.16 15.15 -2.11
C ILE A 115 -21.82 16.41 -1.57
N ARG A 116 -22.10 17.37 -2.44
CA ARG A 116 -22.75 18.66 -2.11
C ARG A 116 -24.11 18.74 -2.81
N ASP A 117 -24.94 19.68 -2.37
CA ASP A 117 -26.27 19.95 -2.93
C ASP A 117 -27.21 18.72 -2.93
N VAL A 118 -27.08 17.91 -1.88
CA VAL A 118 -27.91 16.72 -1.68
C VAL A 118 -29.21 17.12 -0.98
N SER A 119 -30.35 16.63 -1.48
CA SER A 119 -31.66 16.85 -0.85
C SER A 119 -31.65 16.38 0.61
N ILE A 120 -32.22 17.17 1.51
CA ILE A 120 -32.37 16.83 2.94
C ILE A 120 -33.19 15.55 3.16
N ASN A 121 -33.99 15.15 2.16
CA ASN A 121 -34.87 13.98 2.22
C ASN A 121 -34.22 12.73 1.62
N ILE A 122 -32.93 12.75 1.29
CA ILE A 122 -32.24 11.56 0.82
C ILE A 122 -32.02 10.59 1.98
N SER A 123 -32.30 9.30 1.77
CA SER A 123 -31.90 8.25 2.71
C SER A 123 -30.47 7.80 2.43
N MET A 124 -29.78 7.30 3.46
CA MET A 124 -28.46 6.69 3.30
C MET A 124 -28.49 5.48 2.35
N GLU A 125 -29.59 4.73 2.35
CA GLU A 125 -29.80 3.60 1.45
C GLU A 125 -29.82 4.04 -0.02
N ASN A 126 -30.49 5.16 -0.32
CA ASN A 126 -30.50 5.73 -1.67
C ASN A 126 -29.11 6.17 -2.13
N ILE A 127 -28.29 6.73 -1.23
CA ILE A 127 -26.90 7.11 -1.52
C ILE A 127 -26.04 5.88 -1.84
N VAL A 128 -26.19 4.81 -1.08
CA VAL A 128 -25.40 3.57 -1.25
C VAL A 128 -25.79 2.84 -2.53
N ASN A 129 -27.09 2.76 -2.83
CA ASN A 129 -27.62 2.03 -3.98
C ASN A 129 -27.41 2.77 -5.31
N ASP A 130 -27.44 4.11 -5.32
CA ASP A 130 -27.22 4.88 -6.54
C ASP A 130 -25.73 5.12 -6.85
N SER A 131 -24.84 4.78 -5.91
CA SER A 131 -23.40 4.82 -6.17
C SER A 131 -23.06 3.87 -7.33
N LYS A 132 -22.44 4.42 -8.40
CA LYS A 132 -21.98 3.68 -9.59
C LYS A 132 -21.07 2.47 -9.28
N LEU A 133 -20.66 2.31 -8.02
CA LEU A 133 -19.90 1.19 -7.46
C LEU A 133 -20.70 -0.12 -7.46
N GLN A 134 -22.02 -0.10 -7.25
CA GLN A 134 -22.84 -1.33 -7.32
C GLN A 134 -23.01 -1.80 -8.78
N LYS A 135 -23.36 -0.88 -9.69
CA LYS A 135 -23.54 -1.15 -11.13
C LYS A 135 -22.28 -1.66 -11.82
N LYS A 136 -21.08 -1.28 -11.36
CA LYS A 136 -19.81 -1.82 -11.90
C LYS A 136 -19.49 -3.23 -11.36
N ARG A 137 -19.89 -3.57 -10.13
CA ARG A 137 -19.70 -4.92 -9.55
C ARG A 137 -20.55 -5.97 -10.27
N GLU A 138 -21.81 -5.66 -10.57
CA GLU A 138 -22.72 -6.57 -11.29
C GLU A 138 -22.23 -6.88 -12.71
N ASN A 139 -21.74 -5.86 -13.43
CA ASN A 139 -21.20 -6.02 -14.79
C ASN A 139 -19.92 -6.88 -14.87
N TYR A 140 -19.17 -7.04 -13.78
CA TYR A 140 -18.00 -7.93 -13.73
C TYR A 140 -18.37 -9.38 -13.37
N ILE A 141 -19.43 -9.58 -12.58
CA ILE A 141 -19.92 -10.92 -12.22
C ILE A 141 -20.67 -11.56 -13.41
N GLY A 142 -21.45 -10.78 -14.17
CA GLY A 142 -22.20 -11.26 -15.33
C GLY A 142 -21.38 -11.59 -16.60
N LYS A 143 -20.06 -11.35 -16.60
CA LYS A 143 -19.16 -11.73 -17.71
C LYS A 143 -18.44 -13.07 -17.49
N LYS A 144 -18.81 -13.82 -16.46
CA LYS A 144 -18.18 -15.11 -16.08
C LYS A 144 -19.08 -16.34 -16.26
N THR A 145 -20.14 -16.21 -17.06
CA THR A 145 -20.95 -17.31 -17.62
C THR A 145 -20.74 -17.37 -19.11
#